data_AF-A0A538I3A9-F1
#
_entry.id   AF-A0A538I3A9-F1
#
_cell.length_a   1.000
_cell.length_b   1.000
_cell.length_c   1.000
_cell.angle_alpha   90.00
_cell.angle_beta   90.00
_cell.angle_gamma   90.00
#
_symmetry.space_group_name_H-M   'P 1'
#
loop_
_entity.id
_entity.type
_entity.pdbx_description
1 polymer ?
#
loop_
_entity_poly.entity_id
_entity_poly.type
_entity_poly.pdbx_seq_one_letter_code
_entity_poly.pdbx_strand_id
1 'polypeptide(L)'
;MRLDRTTVAVLAGAGALLVSGGAALASKSDGDRTTRCQERLARIAERRGVTVEQLEADIKARLLARVDTALAAGRITSDQAAALRQRIGNASFCSGVIRHALRHRVRHVLAGAGDYLGVTPGRSR
;
A
#
# COMPACT_ATOMS: atom_id res chain seq x y z
N MET A 1 12.09 -41.25 -48.65
CA MET A 1 10.77 -40.62 -48.84
C MET A 1 10.43 -39.79 -47.62
N ARG A 2 9.71 -38.67 -47.79
CA ARG A 2 9.11 -37.93 -46.65
C ARG A 2 7.89 -38.70 -46.15
N LEU A 3 7.70 -38.71 -44.83
CA LEU A 3 6.40 -38.58 -44.17
C LEU A 3 6.68 -37.79 -42.87
N ASP A 4 5.67 -37.08 -42.35
CA ASP A 4 5.91 -35.88 -41.53
C ASP A 4 5.05 -35.83 -40.25
N ARG A 5 5.11 -34.68 -39.57
CA ARG A 5 4.58 -34.36 -38.25
C ARG A 5 3.07 -34.57 -38.07
N THR A 6 2.68 -35.28 -37.01
CA THR A 6 1.51 -34.94 -36.16
C THR A 6 1.51 -35.73 -34.85
N THR A 7 1.29 -35.02 -33.72
CA THR A 7 0.45 -35.39 -32.54
C THR A 7 0.65 -36.80 -31.92
N VAL A 8 0.86 -36.97 -30.60
CA VAL A 8 -0.13 -36.72 -29.53
C VAL A 8 0.56 -36.47 -28.19
N ALA A 9 -0.02 -35.57 -27.39
CA ALA A 9 0.42 -35.28 -26.03
C ALA A 9 -0.17 -36.28 -25.00
N VAL A 10 0.68 -36.93 -24.22
CA VAL A 10 0.40 -37.34 -22.81
C VAL A 10 1.73 -37.30 -22.03
N LEU A 11 1.84 -36.39 -21.06
CA LEU A 11 2.78 -36.46 -19.94
C LEU A 11 1.92 -36.17 -18.69
N ALA A 12 1.63 -37.18 -17.87
CA ALA A 12 2.46 -37.58 -16.71
C ALA A 12 2.55 -36.46 -15.65
N GLY A 13 2.03 -36.62 -14.42
CA GLY A 13 1.41 -37.79 -13.80
C GLY A 13 0.78 -37.45 -12.44
N ALA A 14 0.48 -38.48 -11.65
CA ALA A 14 -0.22 -38.48 -10.35
C ALA A 14 -0.03 -37.27 -9.40
N GLY A 15 -1.11 -36.83 -8.74
CA GLY A 15 -1.01 -36.00 -7.53
C GLY A 15 -2.11 -34.96 -7.29
N ALA A 16 -3.38 -35.37 -7.20
CA ALA A 16 -4.46 -34.47 -6.73
C ALA A 16 -4.38 -34.27 -5.20
N LEU A 17 -3.38 -33.53 -4.73
CA LEU A 17 -3.25 -33.15 -3.32
C LEU A 17 -4.32 -32.13 -2.94
N LEU A 18 -5.17 -32.53 -1.99
CA LEU A 18 -6.12 -31.65 -1.30
C LEU A 18 -5.33 -30.63 -0.45
N VAL A 19 -4.97 -29.50 -1.06
CA VAL A 19 -4.40 -28.36 -0.31
C VAL A 19 -5.51 -27.70 0.49
N SER A 20 -5.46 -27.98 1.80
CA SER A 20 -6.17 -27.26 2.86
C SER A 20 -6.06 -25.73 2.68
N GLY A 21 -7.17 -25.04 2.92
CA GLY A 21 -7.22 -23.59 2.76
C GLY A 21 -6.34 -22.85 3.78
N GLY A 22 -5.48 -21.95 3.31
CA GLY A 22 -4.78 -21.00 4.18
C GLY A 22 -3.41 -20.53 3.70
N ALA A 23 -3.35 -19.60 2.73
CA ALA A 23 -2.23 -18.65 2.54
C ALA A 23 -2.41 -17.69 1.34
N ALA A 24 -3.13 -18.09 0.28
CA ALA A 24 -3.07 -17.44 -1.04
C ALA A 24 -3.70 -16.03 -1.17
N LEU A 25 -4.25 -15.44 -0.11
CA LEU A 25 -4.95 -14.15 -0.14
C LEU A 25 -4.06 -12.93 0.10
N ALA A 26 -2.79 -13.11 0.51
CA ALA A 26 -1.93 -12.00 0.92
C ALA A 26 -1.47 -11.09 -0.25
N SER A 27 -1.02 -11.65 -1.38
CA SER A 27 -0.38 -10.87 -2.46
C SER A 27 -1.34 -10.08 -3.37
N LYS A 28 -2.60 -10.50 -3.51
CA LYS A 28 -3.53 -9.85 -4.46
C LYS A 28 -3.93 -8.42 -4.03
N SER A 29 -3.80 -8.08 -2.74
CA SER A 29 -4.40 -6.85 -2.23
C SER A 29 -3.60 -5.57 -2.47
N ASP A 30 -2.29 -5.62 -2.72
CA ASP A 30 -1.47 -4.39 -2.78
C ASP A 30 -1.34 -3.78 -4.18
N GLY A 31 -1.46 -4.59 -5.24
CA GLY A 31 -1.70 -4.10 -6.60
C GLY A 31 -3.01 -3.32 -6.68
N ASP A 32 -4.13 -3.97 -6.33
CA ASP A 32 -5.47 -3.39 -6.24
C ASP A 32 -5.54 -2.04 -5.50
N ARG A 33 -4.79 -1.90 -4.40
CA ARG A 33 -4.77 -0.66 -3.60
C ARG A 33 -4.07 0.48 -4.32
N THR A 34 -3.00 0.18 -5.06
CA THR A 34 -2.24 1.17 -5.82
C THR A 34 -3.07 1.65 -7.00
N THR A 35 -3.68 0.72 -7.74
CA THR A 35 -4.59 1.02 -8.87
C THR A 35 -5.76 1.90 -8.45
N ARG A 36 -6.52 1.53 -7.40
CA ARG A 36 -7.65 2.34 -6.90
C ARG A 36 -7.25 3.73 -6.38
N CYS A 37 -5.98 3.91 -5.99
CA CYS A 37 -5.45 5.22 -5.63
C CYS A 37 -5.18 6.06 -6.89
N GLN A 38 -4.52 5.48 -7.90
CA GLN A 38 -4.28 6.16 -9.18
C GLN A 38 -5.59 6.53 -9.89
N GLU A 39 -6.58 5.62 -9.93
CA GLU A 39 -7.94 5.91 -10.41
C GLU A 39 -8.59 7.09 -9.67
N ARG A 40 -8.35 7.23 -8.36
CA ARG A 40 -8.88 8.36 -7.59
C ARG A 40 -8.20 9.67 -7.98
N LEU A 41 -6.87 9.67 -8.15
CA LEU A 41 -6.12 10.84 -8.59
C LEU A 41 -6.53 11.26 -10.02
N ALA A 42 -6.60 10.30 -10.96
CA ALA A 42 -7.09 10.51 -12.32
C ALA A 42 -8.47 11.20 -12.32
N ARG A 43 -9.46 10.65 -11.61
CA ARG A 43 -10.78 11.29 -11.49
C ARG A 43 -10.76 12.68 -10.85
N ILE A 44 -9.79 12.99 -9.97
CA ILE A 44 -9.68 14.35 -9.40
C ILE A 44 -9.07 15.32 -10.41
N ALA A 45 -8.08 14.85 -11.18
CA ALA A 45 -7.41 15.60 -12.24
C ALA A 45 -8.38 15.94 -13.38
N GLU A 46 -9.13 14.94 -13.87
CA GLU A 46 -10.21 15.09 -14.86
C GLU A 46 -11.23 16.16 -14.45
N ARG A 47 -11.79 16.07 -13.23
CA ARG A 47 -12.76 17.06 -12.71
C ARG A 47 -12.19 18.48 -12.53
N ARG A 48 -10.86 18.63 -12.63
CA ARG A 48 -10.16 19.91 -12.53
C ARG A 48 -9.58 20.38 -13.87
N GLY A 49 -9.67 19.59 -14.94
CA GLY A 49 -9.07 19.90 -16.23
C GLY A 49 -7.53 19.92 -16.21
N VAL A 50 -6.89 19.18 -15.31
CA VAL A 50 -5.42 19.08 -15.18
C VAL A 50 -4.96 17.64 -15.35
N THR A 51 -3.66 17.41 -15.55
CA THR A 51 -3.08 16.06 -15.53
C THR A 51 -2.86 15.56 -14.10
N VAL A 52 -2.62 14.24 -13.94
CA VAL A 52 -2.33 13.65 -12.62
C VAL A 52 -1.02 14.17 -12.06
N GLU A 53 -0.02 14.34 -12.93
CA GLU A 53 1.32 14.85 -12.59
C GLU A 53 1.24 16.32 -12.13
N GLN A 54 0.43 17.14 -12.82
CA GLN A 54 0.13 18.51 -12.41
C GLN A 54 -0.56 18.53 -11.05
N LEU A 55 -1.56 17.67 -10.83
CA LEU A 55 -2.25 17.55 -9.54
C LEU A 55 -1.30 17.13 -8.40
N GLU A 56 -0.41 16.16 -8.64
CA GLU A 56 0.59 15.74 -7.65
C GLU A 56 1.61 16.84 -7.34
N ALA A 57 2.06 17.58 -8.35
CA ALA A 57 2.94 18.74 -8.18
C ALA A 57 2.26 19.85 -7.36
N ASP A 58 0.99 20.15 -7.66
CA ASP A 58 0.15 21.11 -6.93
C ASP A 58 0.01 20.73 -5.45
N ILE A 59 -0.20 19.44 -5.16
CA ILE A 59 -0.28 18.92 -3.80
C ILE A 59 1.07 19.07 -3.10
N LYS A 60 2.20 18.70 -3.75
CA LYS A 60 3.54 18.86 -3.18
C LYS A 60 3.84 20.33 -2.88
N ALA A 61 3.56 21.25 -3.80
CA ALA A 61 3.75 22.69 -3.62
C ALA A 61 2.95 23.23 -2.41
N ARG A 62 1.68 22.85 -2.28
CA ARG A 62 0.83 23.23 -1.13
C ARG A 62 1.35 22.65 0.19
N LEU A 63 1.95 21.46 0.20
CA LEU A 63 2.56 20.88 1.39
C LEU A 63 3.87 21.61 1.77
N LEU A 64 4.71 21.96 0.79
CA LEU A 64 5.93 22.74 1.01
C LEU A 64 5.60 24.13 1.58
N ALA A 65 4.63 24.84 1.00
CA ALA A 65 4.20 26.15 1.51
C ALA A 65 3.68 26.10 2.97
N ARG A 66 3.08 24.98 3.40
CA ARG A 66 2.69 24.76 4.81
C ARG A 66 3.88 24.55 5.73
N VAL A 67 4.92 23.84 5.27
CA VAL A 67 6.19 23.71 6.01
C VAL A 67 6.83 25.08 6.18
N ASP A 68 6.87 25.88 5.13
CA ASP A 68 7.49 27.21 5.14
C ASP A 68 6.72 28.17 6.05
N THR A 69 5.39 28.13 6.01
CA THR A 69 4.52 28.88 6.95
C THR A 69 4.74 28.43 8.40
N ALA A 70 4.95 27.14 8.66
CA ALA A 70 5.21 26.63 9.99
C ALA A 70 6.61 27.03 10.51
N LEU A 71 7.61 27.05 9.64
CA LEU A 71 8.98 27.50 9.95
C LEU A 71 9.00 29.00 10.24
N ALA A 72 8.38 29.82 9.38
CA ALA A 72 8.27 31.28 9.58
C ALA A 72 7.49 31.64 10.86
N ALA A 73 6.49 30.82 11.23
CA ALA A 73 5.75 30.95 12.49
C ALA A 73 6.46 30.34 13.71
N GLY A 74 7.72 29.87 13.58
CA GLY A 74 8.49 29.28 14.68
C GLY A 74 7.93 27.97 15.25
N ARG A 75 6.96 27.32 14.56
CA ARG A 75 6.30 26.09 15.03
C ARG A 75 7.13 24.83 14.79
N ILE A 76 8.14 24.90 13.93
CA ILE A 76 9.10 23.84 13.61
C ILE A 76 10.50 24.45 13.45
N THR A 77 11.54 23.66 13.69
CA THR A 77 12.94 24.08 13.45
C THR A 77 13.33 23.93 11.98
N SER A 78 14.46 24.54 11.58
CA SER A 78 15.02 24.41 10.22
C SER A 78 15.25 22.94 9.83
N ASP A 79 15.80 22.13 10.73
CA ASP A 79 16.08 20.70 10.48
C ASP A 79 14.78 19.89 10.28
N GLN A 80 13.74 20.21 11.07
CA GLN A 80 12.42 19.61 10.90
C GLN A 80 11.80 20.02 9.56
N ALA A 81 11.94 21.28 9.16
CA ALA A 81 11.49 21.76 7.86
C ALA A 81 12.22 21.06 6.71
N ALA A 82 13.55 20.90 6.79
CA ALA A 82 14.35 20.17 5.81
C ALA A 82 13.90 18.71 5.67
N ALA A 83 13.75 18.00 6.79
CA ALA A 83 13.27 16.62 6.82
C ALA A 83 11.84 16.47 6.26
N LEU A 84 10.94 17.44 6.54
CA LEU A 84 9.60 17.47 5.97
C LEU A 84 9.63 17.72 4.45
N ARG A 85 10.41 18.70 3.98
CA ARG A 85 10.59 18.99 2.54
C ARG A 85 11.10 17.76 1.78
N GLN A 86 12.11 17.07 2.31
CA GLN A 86 12.65 15.84 1.72
C GLN A 86 11.59 14.72 1.65
N ARG A 87 10.78 14.55 2.71
CA ARG A 87 9.67 13.58 2.73
C ARG A 87 8.55 13.93 1.75
N ILE A 88 8.27 15.22 1.52
CA ILE A 88 7.28 15.68 0.54
C ILE A 88 7.77 15.47 -0.90
N GLY A 89 9.04 15.76 -1.19
CA GLY A 89 9.64 15.49 -2.49
C GLY A 89 9.55 14.01 -2.87
N ASN A 90 9.96 13.14 -1.93
CA ASN A 90 9.95 11.68 -2.05
C ASN A 90 8.56 11.04 -1.83
N ALA A 91 7.50 11.84 -1.63
CA ALA A 91 6.15 11.30 -1.45
C ALA A 91 5.64 10.70 -2.77
N SER A 92 5.26 9.43 -2.73
CA SER A 92 4.39 8.78 -3.71
C SER A 92 3.03 8.56 -3.05
N PHE A 93 2.00 9.24 -3.54
CA PHE A 93 0.69 9.29 -2.88
C PHE A 93 -0.05 7.95 -2.92
N CYS A 94 0.32 7.06 -3.83
CA CYS A 94 -0.27 5.73 -3.98
C CYS A 94 0.62 4.56 -3.51
N SER A 95 1.85 4.83 -3.06
CA SER A 95 2.74 3.81 -2.53
C SER A 95 2.26 3.24 -1.18
N GLY A 96 2.25 1.90 -1.07
CA GLY A 96 1.86 1.19 0.15
C GLY A 96 2.78 1.41 1.36
N VAL A 97 3.98 1.95 1.16
CA VAL A 97 5.03 2.10 2.19
C VAL A 97 4.57 2.99 3.36
N ILE A 98 3.83 4.07 3.07
CA ILE A 98 3.30 4.98 4.11
C ILE A 98 2.30 4.26 5.04
N ARG A 99 1.65 3.20 4.57
CA ARG A 99 0.60 2.47 5.32
C ARG A 99 1.15 1.35 6.20
N HIS A 100 2.30 0.78 5.87
CA HIS A 100 2.88 -0.33 6.64
C HIS A 100 3.30 0.12 8.05
N ALA A 101 3.89 1.33 8.16
CA ALA A 101 4.23 1.95 9.43
C ALA A 101 3.02 2.18 10.36
N LEU A 102 1.84 2.49 9.79
CA LEU A 102 0.62 2.69 10.57
C LEU A 102 0.01 1.38 11.10
N ARG A 103 0.14 0.27 10.35
CA ARG A 103 -0.41 -1.04 10.74
C ARG A 103 0.34 -1.69 11.91
N HIS A 104 1.64 -1.45 12.06
CA HIS A 104 2.41 -1.98 13.20
C HIS A 104 2.02 -1.35 14.54
N ARG A 105 1.78 -0.03 14.59
CA ARG A 105 1.34 0.63 15.84
C ARG A 105 -0.01 0.12 16.35
N VAL A 106 -0.98 -0.12 15.47
CA VAL A 106 -2.32 -0.59 15.87
C VAL A 106 -2.28 -2.03 16.42
N ARG A 107 -1.37 -2.89 15.91
CA ARG A 107 -1.24 -4.27 16.40
C ARG A 107 -0.74 -4.35 17.85
N HIS A 108 0.18 -3.47 18.25
CA HIS A 108 0.64 -3.43 19.65
C HIS A 108 -0.43 -2.97 20.63
N VAL A 109 -1.32 -2.05 20.23
CA VAL A 109 -2.42 -1.57 21.09
C VAL A 109 -3.48 -2.66 21.29
N LEU A 110 -3.81 -3.42 20.25
CA LEU A 110 -4.79 -4.51 20.35
C LEU A 110 -4.25 -5.75 21.09
N ALA A 111 -2.94 -5.99 21.07
CA ALA A 111 -2.33 -7.08 21.82
C ALA A 111 -2.37 -6.86 23.35
N GLY A 112 -2.37 -5.61 23.82
CA GLY A 112 -2.53 -5.27 25.24
C GLY A 112 -3.99 -5.12 25.70
N ALA A 113 -4.96 -5.16 24.78
CA ALA A 113 -6.38 -5.01 25.10
C ALA A 113 -7.09 -6.34 25.43
N GLY A 114 -6.40 -7.48 25.25
CA GLY A 114 -6.97 -8.82 25.49
C GLY A 114 -7.40 -9.05 26.94
N ASP A 115 -6.60 -8.58 27.90
CA ASP A 115 -6.87 -8.72 29.34
C ASP A 115 -8.12 -7.92 29.80
N TYR A 116 -8.45 -6.81 29.13
CA TYR A 116 -9.60 -5.98 29.48
C TYR A 116 -10.94 -6.47 28.90
N LEU A 117 -10.92 -7.38 27.93
CA LEU A 117 -12.13 -7.92 27.28
C LEU A 117 -12.50 -9.34 27.74
N GLY A 118 -11.80 -9.90 28.72
CA GLY A 118 -12.17 -11.18 29.35
C GLY A 118 -12.08 -12.40 28.42
N VAL A 119 -11.44 -12.28 27.26
CA VAL A 119 -11.26 -13.39 26.31
C VAL A 119 -10.09 -14.27 26.77
N THR A 120 -10.33 -14.99 27.86
CA THR A 120 -9.49 -16.14 28.20
C THR A 120 -9.50 -17.11 27.01
N PRO A 121 -8.34 -17.56 26.49
CA PRO A 121 -8.31 -18.60 25.48
C PRO A 121 -8.91 -19.87 26.07
N GLY A 122 -10.10 -20.25 25.59
CA GLY A 122 -10.81 -21.44 26.02
C GLY A 122 -9.90 -22.66 25.92
N ARG A 123 -9.62 -23.27 27.08
CA ARG A 123 -8.71 -24.41 27.21
C ARG A 123 -9.22 -25.58 26.37
N SER A 124 -8.47 -25.94 25.33
CA SER A 124 -8.71 -27.13 24.52
C SER A 124 -8.80 -28.39 25.40
N ARG A 125 -9.80 -29.22 25.12
CA ARG A 125 -9.87 -30.65 25.45
C ARG A 125 -10.44 -31.37 24.24
#